data_AF-A0A2I0WN67-F1
#
_entry.id   AF-A0A2I0WN67-F1
#
_cell.length_a   1.000
_cell.length_b   1.000
_cell.length_c   1.000
_cell.angle_alpha   90.00
_cell.angle_beta   90.00
_cell.angle_gamma   90.00
#
_symmetry.space_group_name_H-M   'P 1'
#
loop_
_entity.id
_entity.type
_entity.pdbx_description
1 polymer ?
#
loop_
_entity_poly.entity_id
_entity_poly.type
_entity_poly.pdbx_seq_one_letter_code
_entity_poly.pdbx_strand_id
1 'polypeptide(L)'
;MAFPSISFVFLCFFCFSFLNEPRLSLADHVLYTDEILMPGQNLTNGPYLLAMHHNCRLVLYNNTQPSWSTNATANGNSDCYLVLTQRGELVVRRSVHYALWSSGARSKKGKYALVLDAKGRIAIYGHRRWSTSNPNGLGGPEDLAIEEPATEYVLQSGHRMLAGDKLKYKEYELAFWRCNLVINHTRSGRWLWQTNTKVTQGPAGCYLQLESSGELSVKNGAQRLWSSNKRTDSGLHLAVLRFDGRLAVYGPLVWSNVRMDDSIVADAVTYGGSEYI
;
A
#
# COMPACT_ATOMS: atom_id res chain seq x y z
N MET A 1 -7.44 -79.44 8.89
CA MET A 1 -7.80 -78.42 9.90
C MET A 1 -6.93 -77.20 9.65
N ALA A 2 -7.50 -76.15 9.05
CA ALA A 2 -6.79 -74.93 8.67
C ALA A 2 -7.59 -73.73 9.18
N PHE A 3 -6.92 -72.80 9.85
CA PHE A 3 -7.47 -71.59 10.45
C PHE A 3 -7.91 -70.57 9.37
N PRO A 4 -8.99 -69.79 9.58
CA PRO A 4 -9.27 -68.65 8.73
C PRO A 4 -8.53 -67.41 9.23
N SER A 5 -7.95 -66.68 8.29
CA SER A 5 -7.28 -65.40 8.47
C SER A 5 -8.30 -64.25 8.60
N ILE A 6 -8.09 -63.41 9.60
CA ILE A 6 -8.84 -62.17 9.86
C ILE A 6 -8.38 -61.10 8.87
N SER A 7 -9.29 -60.61 8.01
CA SER A 7 -9.05 -59.42 7.19
C SER A 7 -9.47 -58.17 7.96
N PHE A 8 -8.49 -57.33 8.33
CA PHE A 8 -8.73 -56.02 8.91
C PHE A 8 -9.14 -55.03 7.81
N VAL A 9 -10.41 -54.61 7.80
CA VAL A 9 -10.87 -53.48 7.00
C VAL A 9 -10.44 -52.19 7.71
N PHE A 10 -9.36 -51.55 7.23
CA PHE A 10 -9.00 -50.19 7.63
C PHE A 10 -9.89 -49.21 6.86
N LEU A 11 -10.99 -48.79 7.47
CA LEU A 11 -11.85 -47.75 6.95
C LEU A 11 -11.19 -46.39 7.25
N CYS A 12 -10.33 -45.91 6.34
CA CYS A 12 -9.82 -44.54 6.38
C CYS A 12 -10.99 -43.57 6.21
N PHE A 13 -11.50 -43.06 7.33
CA PHE A 13 -12.44 -41.96 7.36
C PHE A 13 -11.68 -40.70 6.94
N PHE A 14 -11.57 -40.46 5.62
CA PHE A 14 -11.18 -39.17 5.08
C PHE A 14 -12.30 -38.19 5.46
N CYS A 15 -12.17 -37.59 6.65
CA CYS A 15 -12.93 -36.42 7.00
C CYS A 15 -12.42 -35.30 6.08
N PHE A 16 -13.08 -35.14 4.92
CA PHE A 16 -13.01 -33.94 4.10
C PHE A 16 -13.70 -32.81 4.88
N SER A 17 -13.06 -32.40 5.98
CA SER A 17 -13.27 -31.09 6.55
C SER A 17 -12.75 -30.12 5.49
N PHE A 18 -13.64 -29.68 4.61
CA PHE A 18 -13.48 -28.40 3.92
C PHE A 18 -13.45 -27.32 5.00
N LEU A 19 -12.29 -27.18 5.64
CA LEU A 19 -11.93 -25.97 6.33
C LEU A 19 -11.90 -24.91 5.23
N ASN A 20 -12.97 -24.13 5.17
CA ASN A 20 -12.89 -22.75 4.72
C ASN A 20 -11.88 -22.07 5.65
N GLU A 21 -10.60 -22.23 5.33
CA GLU A 21 -9.53 -21.41 5.87
C GLU A 21 -9.96 -19.95 5.60
N PRO A 22 -10.27 -19.15 6.64
CA PRO A 22 -10.37 -17.73 6.42
C PRO A 22 -9.01 -17.31 5.88
N ARG A 23 -8.98 -16.75 4.67
CA ARG A 23 -7.74 -16.22 4.09
C ARG A 23 -7.10 -15.36 5.17
N LEU A 24 -5.95 -15.79 5.68
CA LEU A 24 -5.12 -14.98 6.57
C LEU A 24 -4.86 -13.68 5.82
N SER A 25 -5.54 -12.61 6.23
CA SER A 25 -5.23 -11.27 5.78
C SER A 25 -3.93 -10.89 6.48
N LEU A 26 -2.80 -11.17 5.82
CA LEU A 26 -1.58 -10.39 5.98
C LEU A 26 -1.93 -9.01 5.42
N ALA A 27 -2.65 -8.20 6.21
CA ALA A 27 -3.10 -6.92 5.72
C ALA A 27 -1.84 -6.05 5.63
N ASP A 28 -1.46 -5.74 4.38
CA ASP A 28 -0.33 -4.86 4.10
C ASP A 28 -0.58 -3.48 4.70
N HIS A 29 0.33 -2.52 4.57
CA HIS A 29 0.15 -1.18 5.14
C HIS A 29 -0.81 -0.27 4.36
N VAL A 30 -1.64 -0.81 3.45
CA VAL A 30 -2.60 -0.06 2.63
C VAL A 30 -3.97 -0.75 2.62
N LEU A 31 -5.04 0.00 2.85
CA LEU A 31 -6.44 -0.45 2.77
C LEU A 31 -7.19 0.40 1.73
N TYR A 32 -7.92 -0.23 0.82
CA TYR A 32 -8.66 0.48 -0.23
C TYR A 32 -10.14 0.68 0.12
N THR A 33 -10.80 1.56 -0.63
CA THR A 33 -12.27 1.65 -0.60
C THR A 33 -12.91 0.29 -0.87
N ASP A 34 -14.00 0.01 -0.14
CA ASP A 34 -14.76 -1.25 -0.16
C ASP A 34 -14.04 -2.43 0.52
N GLU A 35 -12.79 -2.27 0.96
CA GLU A 35 -12.13 -3.22 1.87
C GLU A 35 -12.48 -2.89 3.33
N ILE A 36 -12.47 -3.94 4.15
CA ILE A 36 -12.80 -3.87 5.57
C ILE A 36 -11.68 -4.47 6.40
N LEU A 37 -11.42 -3.87 7.56
CA LEU A 37 -10.55 -4.45 8.59
C LEU A 37 -11.45 -5.00 9.69
N MET A 38 -11.53 -6.33 9.75
CA MET A 38 -12.30 -7.07 10.75
C MET A 38 -11.57 -7.10 12.11
N PRO A 39 -12.27 -7.39 13.21
CA PRO A 39 -11.63 -7.56 14.50
C PRO A 39 -10.57 -8.67 14.45
N GLY A 40 -9.41 -8.40 15.06
CA GLY A 40 -8.23 -9.26 15.02
C GLY A 40 -7.31 -9.01 13.82
N GLN A 41 -7.76 -8.27 12.80
CA GLN A 41 -6.92 -7.86 11.67
C GLN A 41 -6.20 -6.55 11.94
N ASN A 42 -5.09 -6.35 11.24
CA ASN A 42 -4.24 -5.17 11.40
C ASN A 42 -3.53 -4.80 10.09
N LEU A 43 -3.18 -3.52 9.93
CA LEU A 43 -2.21 -3.04 8.92
C LEU A 43 -0.86 -2.87 9.61
N THR A 44 0.25 -3.26 8.98
CA THR A 44 1.60 -3.15 9.58
C THR A 44 2.63 -2.50 8.66
N ASN A 45 3.38 -1.52 9.17
CA ASN A 45 4.53 -0.93 8.48
C ASN A 45 5.69 -0.68 9.45
N GLY A 46 6.76 -1.48 9.32
CA GLY A 46 7.88 -1.44 10.27
C GLY A 46 7.40 -1.66 11.72
N PRO A 47 7.71 -0.75 12.67
CA PRO A 47 7.27 -0.88 14.05
C PRO A 47 5.80 -0.49 14.27
N TYR A 48 5.12 0.07 13.26
CA TYR A 48 3.76 0.58 13.41
C TYR A 48 2.72 -0.46 13.02
N LEU A 49 1.66 -0.54 13.84
CA LEU A 49 0.58 -1.49 13.66
C LEU A 49 -0.77 -0.83 13.94
N LEU A 50 -1.68 -0.82 12.96
CA LEU A 50 -3.05 -0.34 13.12
C LEU A 50 -4.00 -1.54 13.24
N ALA A 51 -4.48 -1.83 14.44
CA ALA A 51 -5.32 -2.99 14.72
C ALA A 51 -6.78 -2.63 15.02
N MET A 52 -7.69 -3.42 14.47
CA MET A 52 -9.10 -3.42 14.85
C MET A 52 -9.33 -4.46 15.95
N HIS A 53 -9.71 -4.05 17.15
CA HIS A 53 -9.96 -4.95 18.28
C HIS A 53 -11.42 -5.44 18.33
N HIS A 54 -11.64 -6.59 18.99
CA HIS A 54 -12.97 -7.18 19.20
C HIS A 54 -13.94 -6.31 20.01
N ASN A 55 -13.43 -5.38 20.82
CA ASN A 55 -14.24 -4.40 21.56
C ASN A 55 -14.58 -3.15 20.74
N CYS A 56 -14.37 -3.18 19.42
CA CYS A 56 -14.58 -2.08 18.47
C CYS A 56 -13.66 -0.88 18.60
N ARG A 57 -12.55 -1.03 19.31
CA ARG A 57 -11.52 0.00 19.32
C ARG A 57 -10.57 -0.22 18.16
N LEU A 58 -10.35 0.83 17.36
CA LEU A 58 -9.26 0.89 16.41
C LEU A 58 -8.07 1.55 17.12
N VAL A 59 -6.93 0.86 17.16
CA VAL A 59 -5.75 1.30 17.91
C VAL A 59 -4.52 1.27 16.99
N LEU A 60 -3.79 2.37 16.98
CA LEU A 60 -2.45 2.44 16.40
C LEU A 60 -1.43 2.19 17.49
N TYR A 61 -0.49 1.29 17.22
CA TYR A 61 0.64 0.97 18.06
C TYR A 61 1.94 1.44 17.41
N ASN A 62 2.87 1.89 18.24
CA ASN A 62 4.30 1.94 17.93
C ASN A 62 4.97 0.85 18.76
N ASN A 63 5.43 -0.21 18.11
CA ASN A 63 5.78 -1.49 18.72
C ASN A 63 4.60 -2.02 19.55
N THR A 64 4.74 -2.06 20.87
CA THR A 64 3.70 -2.52 21.80
C THR A 64 2.95 -1.37 22.48
N GLN A 65 3.35 -0.12 22.24
CA GLN A 65 2.77 1.04 22.92
C GLN A 65 1.66 1.67 22.09
N PRO A 66 0.44 1.84 22.62
CA PRO A 66 -0.65 2.49 21.91
C PRO A 66 -0.34 3.98 21.74
N SER A 67 -0.28 4.46 20.50
CA SER A 67 0.03 5.86 20.17
C SER A 67 -1.22 6.67 19.80
N TRP A 68 -2.25 6.02 19.27
CA TRP A 68 -3.53 6.66 18.93
C TRP A 68 -4.68 5.66 18.96
N SER A 69 -5.91 6.10 19.22
CA SER A 69 -7.09 5.24 19.07
C SER A 69 -8.38 6.02 18.86
N THR A 70 -9.40 5.37 18.30
CA THR A 70 -10.71 5.98 18.05
C THR A 70 -11.55 6.23 19.31
N ASN A 71 -11.13 5.72 20.48
CA ASN A 71 -11.88 5.70 21.75
C ASN A 71 -13.33 5.16 21.65
N ALA A 72 -13.73 4.62 20.51
CA ALA A 72 -14.97 3.89 20.34
C ALA A 72 -14.86 2.53 21.02
N THR A 73 -15.90 2.20 21.77
CA THR A 73 -16.05 0.88 22.40
C THR A 73 -17.49 0.43 22.27
N ALA A 74 -17.70 -0.87 22.13
CA ALA A 74 -19.01 -1.49 22.24
C ALA A 74 -18.93 -2.67 23.21
N ASN A 75 -20.01 -2.90 23.96
CA ASN A 75 -20.11 -4.01 24.90
C ASN A 75 -20.54 -5.30 24.18
N GLY A 76 -19.91 -6.43 24.54
CA GLY A 76 -20.23 -7.77 24.02
C GLY A 76 -19.39 -8.20 22.81
N ASN A 77 -19.66 -9.40 22.27
CA ASN A 77 -19.11 -9.83 20.98
C ASN A 77 -19.73 -8.98 19.87
N SER A 78 -19.00 -7.97 19.42
CA SER A 78 -19.50 -7.00 18.45
C SER A 78 -18.94 -7.24 17.06
N ASP A 79 -19.84 -7.42 16.08
CA ASP A 79 -19.55 -7.46 14.65
C ASP A 79 -19.20 -6.08 14.11
N CYS A 80 -18.14 -5.49 14.64
CA CYS A 80 -17.62 -4.22 14.19
C CYS A 80 -16.45 -4.38 13.24
N TYR A 81 -16.29 -3.40 12.38
CA TYR A 81 -15.25 -3.41 11.36
C TYR A 81 -14.88 -1.96 11.02
N LEU A 82 -13.63 -1.78 10.62
CA LEU A 82 -13.18 -0.55 9.98
C LEU A 82 -13.53 -0.62 8.50
N VAL A 83 -13.99 0.50 7.93
CA VAL A 83 -14.18 0.62 6.49
C VAL A 83 -13.77 2.00 6.00
N LEU A 84 -13.10 2.02 4.85
CA LEU A 84 -12.87 3.24 4.08
C LEU A 84 -14.00 3.42 3.07
N THR A 85 -14.83 4.44 3.29
CA THR A 85 -16.01 4.67 2.46
C THR A 85 -15.65 5.22 1.08
N GLN A 86 -16.59 5.13 0.14
CA GLN A 86 -16.51 5.74 -1.19
C GLN A 86 -16.51 7.29 -1.15
N ARG A 87 -16.55 7.92 0.03
CA ARG A 87 -16.43 9.38 0.19
C ARG A 87 -15.15 9.78 0.93
N GLY A 88 -14.22 8.86 1.16
CA GLY A 88 -12.96 9.14 1.86
C GLY A 88 -13.12 9.32 3.38
N GLU A 89 -14.25 8.92 3.93
CA GLU A 89 -14.50 8.88 5.38
C GLU A 89 -14.06 7.51 5.91
N LEU A 90 -13.23 7.49 6.96
CA LEU A 90 -12.84 6.29 7.67
C LEU A 90 -13.80 6.09 8.84
N VAL A 91 -14.46 4.95 8.90
CA VAL A 91 -15.54 4.71 9.86
C VAL A 91 -15.33 3.37 10.56
N VAL A 92 -15.41 3.38 11.88
CA VAL A 92 -15.62 2.15 12.66
C VAL A 92 -17.11 1.94 12.77
N ARG A 93 -17.62 0.88 12.17
CA ARG A 93 -19.04 0.50 12.22
C ARG A 93 -19.24 -0.69 13.13
N ARG A 94 -20.45 -0.81 13.69
CA ARG A 94 -21.01 -2.03 14.28
C ARG A 94 -22.25 -2.38 13.48
N SER A 95 -22.24 -3.54 12.82
CA SER A 95 -23.27 -3.89 11.83
C SER A 95 -23.40 -2.81 10.73
N VAL A 96 -24.51 -2.81 9.97
CA VAL A 96 -24.73 -1.90 8.82
C VAL A 96 -25.15 -0.49 9.28
N HIS A 97 -25.81 -0.37 10.42
CA HIS A 97 -26.54 0.85 10.80
C HIS A 97 -25.86 1.72 11.85
N TYR A 98 -24.84 1.24 12.55
CA TYR A 98 -24.25 1.97 13.68
C TYR A 98 -22.80 2.37 13.38
N ALA A 99 -22.55 3.67 13.21
CA ALA A 99 -21.21 4.23 13.21
C ALA A 99 -20.79 4.52 14.64
N LEU A 100 -19.75 3.83 15.13
CA LEU A 100 -19.20 4.04 16.48
C LEU A 100 -18.19 5.18 16.50
N TRP A 101 -17.45 5.35 15.40
CA TRP A 101 -16.52 6.45 15.20
C TRP A 101 -16.41 6.80 13.72
N SER A 102 -16.16 8.06 13.43
CA SER A 102 -15.85 8.55 12.09
C SER A 102 -14.70 9.56 12.14
N SER A 103 -13.85 9.54 11.11
CA SER A 103 -12.84 10.59 10.89
C SER A 103 -13.45 11.96 10.58
N GLY A 104 -14.74 12.02 10.23
CA GLY A 104 -15.48 13.23 9.87
C GLY A 104 -15.12 13.81 8.51
N ALA A 105 -14.01 13.39 7.91
CA ALA A 105 -13.57 13.83 6.60
C ALA A 105 -14.46 13.23 5.50
N ARG A 106 -14.98 14.09 4.62
CA ARG A 106 -15.81 13.69 3.48
C ARG A 106 -15.36 14.42 2.23
N SER A 107 -15.29 13.69 1.14
CA SER A 107 -14.96 14.18 -0.20
C SER A 107 -15.92 13.58 -1.24
N LYS A 108 -15.69 13.88 -2.52
CA LYS A 108 -16.52 13.44 -3.64
C LYS A 108 -16.59 11.91 -3.72
N LYS A 109 -17.65 11.33 -4.28
CA LYS A 109 -17.72 9.87 -4.44
C LYS A 109 -16.57 9.37 -5.32
N GLY A 110 -15.84 8.33 -4.90
CA GLY A 110 -14.66 7.81 -5.59
C GLY A 110 -13.98 6.62 -4.90
N LYS A 111 -12.78 6.26 -5.38
CA LYS A 111 -11.92 5.21 -4.81
C LYS A 111 -10.73 5.82 -4.07
N TYR A 112 -10.56 5.46 -2.82
CA TYR A 112 -9.58 6.02 -1.88
C TYR A 112 -8.58 4.95 -1.45
N ALA A 113 -7.47 5.40 -0.88
CA ALA A 113 -6.48 4.55 -0.23
C ALA A 113 -6.16 5.11 1.16
N LEU A 114 -6.29 4.27 2.18
CA LEU A 114 -5.77 4.48 3.52
C LEU A 114 -4.36 3.88 3.58
N VAL A 115 -3.39 4.61 4.11
CA VAL A 115 -2.01 4.15 4.26
C VAL A 115 -1.57 4.31 5.71
N LEU A 116 -0.91 3.29 6.24
CA LEU A 116 -0.05 3.40 7.41
C LEU A 116 1.39 3.61 6.93
N ASP A 117 1.92 4.81 7.10
CA ASP A 117 3.27 5.11 6.62
C ASP A 117 4.37 4.68 7.61
N ALA A 118 5.62 4.71 7.15
CA ALA A 118 6.80 4.34 7.95
C ALA A 118 7.08 5.30 9.13
N LYS A 119 6.28 6.36 9.31
CA LYS A 119 6.34 7.30 10.44
C LYS A 119 5.15 7.15 11.39
N GLY A 120 4.32 6.13 11.20
CA GLY A 120 3.14 5.90 12.04
C GLY A 120 1.99 6.85 11.78
N ARG A 121 1.96 7.53 10.61
CA ARG A 121 0.80 8.32 10.20
C ARG A 121 -0.19 7.43 9.47
N ILE A 122 -1.45 7.59 9.82
CA ILE A 122 -2.59 6.99 9.15
C ILE A 122 -3.20 8.09 8.27
N ALA A 123 -3.08 7.92 6.95
CA ALA A 123 -3.46 8.94 5.98
C ALA A 123 -4.44 8.39 4.94
N ILE A 124 -5.47 9.16 4.63
CA ILE A 124 -6.42 8.86 3.55
C ILE A 124 -6.09 9.74 2.35
N TYR A 125 -5.74 9.12 1.24
CA TYR A 125 -5.54 9.80 -0.03
C TYR A 125 -6.80 9.72 -0.87
N GLY A 126 -7.11 10.87 -1.49
CA GLY A 126 -8.28 11.12 -2.31
C GLY A 126 -8.42 10.22 -3.53
N HIS A 127 -9.38 10.58 -4.38
CA HIS A 127 -9.82 9.68 -5.43
C HIS A 127 -8.68 9.22 -6.37
N ARG A 128 -8.74 7.96 -6.82
CA ARG A 128 -7.81 7.38 -7.78
C ARG A 128 -7.80 8.19 -9.08
N ARG A 129 -6.71 8.89 -9.36
CA ARG A 129 -6.54 9.82 -10.49
C ARG A 129 -6.08 9.14 -11.76
N TRP A 130 -5.24 8.14 -11.60
CA TRP A 130 -4.58 7.45 -12.70
C TRP A 130 -4.22 6.03 -12.28
N SER A 131 -4.16 5.13 -13.24
CA SER A 131 -3.59 3.80 -13.06
C SER A 131 -3.02 3.30 -14.39
N THR A 132 -1.96 2.50 -14.32
CA THR A 132 -1.42 1.84 -15.51
C THR A 132 -2.47 0.95 -16.17
N SER A 133 -2.37 0.84 -17.49
CA SER A 133 -2.96 -0.28 -18.21
C SER A 133 -2.06 -1.50 -18.04
N ASN A 134 -2.64 -2.71 -18.17
CA ASN A 134 -1.86 -3.94 -18.27
C ASN A 134 -2.12 -4.58 -19.64
N PRO A 135 -1.56 -4.04 -20.73
CA PRO A 135 -1.79 -4.59 -22.07
C PRO A 135 -1.20 -6.01 -22.19
N ASN A 136 -1.85 -6.86 -22.98
CA ASN A 136 -1.36 -8.20 -23.29
C ASN A 136 -0.13 -8.13 -24.21
N GLY A 137 0.76 -9.13 -24.13
CA GLY A 137 1.83 -9.34 -25.12
C GLY A 137 3.13 -8.54 -24.93
N LEU A 138 3.36 -7.93 -23.77
CA LEU A 138 4.65 -7.30 -23.47
C LEU A 138 5.69 -8.37 -23.06
N GLY A 139 6.71 -8.58 -23.91
CA GLY A 139 7.87 -9.41 -23.60
C GLY A 139 8.97 -8.58 -22.92
N GLY A 140 9.50 -9.07 -21.81
CA GLY A 140 10.69 -8.53 -21.14
C GLY A 140 11.90 -9.43 -21.38
N PRO A 141 13.14 -8.91 -21.27
CA PRO A 141 14.32 -9.76 -21.22
C PRO A 141 14.24 -10.66 -19.98
N GLU A 142 14.57 -11.93 -20.16
CA GLU A 142 14.62 -12.97 -19.12
C GLU A 142 15.90 -12.81 -18.28
N ASP A 143 16.10 -11.63 -17.69
CA ASP A 143 17.19 -11.42 -16.75
C ASP A 143 16.66 -11.68 -15.34
N LEU A 144 17.11 -12.80 -14.77
CA LEU A 144 16.84 -13.20 -13.40
C LEU A 144 17.40 -12.14 -12.44
N ALA A 145 16.52 -11.24 -12.00
CA ALA A 145 16.84 -10.26 -10.98
C ALA A 145 17.23 -10.98 -9.69
N ILE A 146 18.43 -10.69 -9.18
CA ILE A 146 18.87 -11.05 -7.83
C ILE A 146 17.80 -10.57 -6.85
N GLU A 147 17.30 -11.49 -6.01
CA GLU A 147 16.29 -11.19 -5.00
C GLU A 147 16.87 -10.33 -3.87
N GLU A 148 16.97 -9.03 -4.11
CA GLU A 148 17.03 -8.09 -3.00
C GLU A 148 15.60 -7.86 -2.49
N PRO A 149 15.36 -7.88 -1.17
CA PRO A 149 14.04 -7.64 -0.62
C PRO A 149 13.70 -6.15 -0.75
N ALA A 150 13.16 -5.75 -1.89
CA ALA A 150 12.40 -4.52 -1.97
C ALA A 150 11.13 -4.70 -1.11
N THR A 151 11.02 -3.88 -0.06
CA THR A 151 9.91 -3.92 0.91
C THR A 151 8.88 -2.80 0.68
N GLU A 152 9.26 -1.76 -0.05
CA GLU A 152 8.40 -0.61 -0.31
C GLU A 152 7.61 -0.82 -1.60
N TYR A 153 6.32 -0.50 -1.58
CA TYR A 153 5.42 -0.54 -2.74
C TYR A 153 4.61 0.74 -2.93
N VAL A 154 4.93 1.76 -2.12
CA VAL A 154 4.29 3.06 -2.09
C VAL A 154 5.32 4.14 -2.39
N LEU A 155 4.95 5.08 -3.25
CA LEU A 155 5.71 6.31 -3.52
C LEU A 155 4.86 7.53 -3.16
N GLN A 156 5.37 8.36 -2.26
CA GLN A 156 4.71 9.60 -1.87
C GLN A 156 5.19 10.79 -2.72
N SER A 157 4.35 11.81 -2.83
CA SER A 157 4.76 13.09 -3.42
C SER A 157 5.97 13.66 -2.71
N GLY A 158 6.89 14.24 -3.48
CA GLY A 158 8.15 14.78 -2.95
C GLY A 158 9.29 13.77 -2.89
N HIS A 159 9.01 12.46 -2.86
CA HIS A 159 10.02 11.42 -2.99
C HIS A 159 10.27 11.10 -4.47
N ARG A 160 11.52 10.76 -4.78
CA ARG A 160 11.95 10.29 -6.11
C ARG A 160 12.40 8.86 -5.97
N MET A 161 11.98 8.03 -6.92
CA MET A 161 12.53 6.68 -7.09
C MET A 161 13.59 6.77 -8.20
N LEU A 162 14.84 6.49 -7.85
CA LEU A 162 16.00 6.56 -8.75
C LEU A 162 16.11 5.27 -9.59
N ALA A 163 16.99 5.27 -10.60
CA ALA A 163 17.16 4.14 -11.52
C ALA A 163 17.59 2.81 -10.87
N GLY A 164 18.16 2.83 -9.67
CA GLY A 164 18.49 1.63 -8.88
C GLY A 164 17.40 1.22 -7.88
N ASP A 165 16.46 2.12 -7.60
CA ASP A 165 15.39 1.88 -6.63
C ASP A 165 14.29 1.05 -7.28
N LYS A 166 13.57 0.31 -6.44
CA LYS A 166 12.49 -0.57 -6.85
C LYS A 166 11.32 -0.43 -5.90
N LEU A 167 10.11 -0.49 -6.44
CA LEU A 167 8.92 -0.80 -5.64
C LEU A 167 8.53 -2.26 -5.87
N LYS A 168 8.20 -3.00 -4.82
CA LYS A 168 7.84 -4.41 -4.94
C LYS A 168 6.65 -4.76 -4.05
N TYR A 169 5.64 -5.33 -4.69
CA TYR A 169 4.48 -5.88 -4.03
C TYR A 169 4.29 -7.33 -4.47
N LYS A 170 4.60 -8.29 -3.57
CA LYS A 170 4.59 -9.73 -3.88
C LYS A 170 5.43 -10.04 -5.13
N GLU A 171 4.80 -10.56 -6.16
CA GLU A 171 5.37 -10.92 -7.47
C GLU A 171 5.41 -9.77 -8.49
N TYR A 172 5.03 -8.55 -8.09
CA TYR A 172 5.07 -7.38 -8.96
C TYR A 172 6.19 -6.44 -8.53
N GLU A 173 7.03 -6.05 -9.48
CA GLU A 173 8.14 -5.12 -9.27
C GLU A 173 8.01 -3.94 -10.24
N LEU A 174 8.06 -2.71 -9.74
CA LEU A 174 8.24 -1.51 -10.54
C LEU A 174 9.71 -1.08 -10.45
N ALA A 175 10.40 -1.08 -11.58
CA ALA A 175 11.82 -0.75 -11.64
C ALA A 175 12.18 -0.06 -12.97
N PHE A 176 13.34 0.59 -13.00
CA PHE A 176 13.91 1.10 -14.23
C PHE A 176 14.73 0.05 -14.97
N TRP A 177 14.50 -0.05 -16.28
CA TRP A 177 15.36 -0.76 -17.23
C TRP A 177 15.87 0.25 -18.27
N ARG A 178 17.13 0.71 -18.13
CA ARG A 178 17.73 1.72 -19.04
C ARG A 178 16.83 2.96 -19.20
N CYS A 179 16.36 3.51 -18.08
CA CYS A 179 15.41 4.64 -18.01
C CYS A 179 14.01 4.38 -18.59
N ASN A 180 13.71 3.15 -19.01
CA ASN A 180 12.35 2.69 -19.23
C ASN A 180 11.78 2.22 -17.90
N LEU A 181 10.71 2.86 -17.42
CA LEU A 181 10.07 2.43 -16.19
C LEU A 181 9.11 1.29 -16.52
N VAL A 182 9.25 0.16 -15.83
CA VAL A 182 8.57 -1.10 -16.15
C VAL A 182 7.93 -1.68 -14.90
N ILE A 183 6.70 -2.20 -15.03
CA ILE A 183 6.13 -3.16 -14.06
C ILE A 183 6.42 -4.56 -14.58
N ASN A 184 7.19 -5.34 -13.84
CA ASN A 184 7.52 -6.73 -14.13
C ASN A 184 6.73 -7.67 -13.20
N HIS A 185 6.26 -8.79 -13.75
CA HIS A 185 5.79 -9.93 -12.99
C HIS A 185 6.97 -10.89 -12.77
N THR A 186 7.59 -10.84 -11.59
CA THR A 186 8.89 -11.45 -11.29
C THR A 186 8.91 -12.96 -11.47
N ARG A 187 7.80 -13.65 -11.18
CA ARG A 187 7.69 -15.11 -11.35
C ARG A 187 7.73 -15.54 -12.81
N SER A 188 7.22 -14.73 -13.74
CA SER A 188 7.15 -15.08 -15.16
C SER A 188 8.07 -14.26 -16.05
N GLY A 189 8.83 -13.31 -15.50
CA GLY A 189 9.63 -12.33 -16.26
C GLY A 189 8.82 -11.42 -17.21
N ARG A 190 7.49 -11.44 -17.10
CA ARG A 190 6.62 -10.75 -18.08
C ARG A 190 6.43 -9.31 -17.66
N TRP A 191 6.69 -8.39 -18.58
CA TRP A 191 6.33 -6.99 -18.39
C TRP A 191 4.81 -6.83 -18.43
N LEU A 192 4.23 -6.19 -17.43
CA LEU A 192 2.80 -5.88 -17.36
C LEU A 192 2.52 -4.50 -17.93
N TRP A 193 3.46 -3.57 -17.79
CA TRP A 193 3.36 -2.21 -18.29
C TRP A 193 4.75 -1.58 -18.43
N GLN A 194 4.88 -0.58 -19.31
CA GLN A 194 6.11 0.21 -19.44
C GLN A 194 5.83 1.63 -19.94
N THR A 195 6.76 2.57 -19.69
CA THR A 195 6.68 3.94 -20.20
C THR A 195 7.12 4.09 -21.66
N ASN A 196 7.82 3.09 -22.22
CA ASN A 196 8.47 3.15 -23.54
C ASN A 196 9.45 4.33 -23.67
N THR A 197 10.08 4.74 -22.58
CA THR A 197 11.04 5.84 -22.58
C THR A 197 12.37 5.37 -23.15
N LYS A 198 12.94 6.17 -24.05
CA LYS A 198 14.25 5.96 -24.66
C LYS A 198 15.13 7.14 -24.32
N VAL A 199 16.37 6.88 -23.94
CA VAL A 199 17.34 7.94 -23.66
C VAL A 199 18.45 7.86 -24.69
N THR A 200 18.78 9.01 -25.27
CA THR A 200 19.83 9.18 -26.29
C THR A 200 21.18 9.54 -25.68
N GLN A 201 21.20 10.02 -24.44
CA GLN A 201 22.41 10.30 -23.65
C GLN A 201 22.52 9.32 -22.47
N GLY A 202 23.70 9.21 -21.84
CA GLY A 202 23.99 8.16 -20.86
C GLY A 202 22.95 8.01 -19.72
N PRO A 203 22.82 6.80 -19.12
CA PRO A 203 21.74 6.45 -18.19
C PRO A 203 21.83 7.14 -16.81
N ALA A 204 22.79 8.03 -16.59
CA ALA A 204 23.00 8.70 -15.32
C ALA A 204 21.98 9.83 -15.14
N GLY A 205 20.94 9.61 -14.33
CA GLY A 205 20.03 10.67 -13.89
C GLY A 205 18.53 10.41 -14.06
N CYS A 206 18.12 9.18 -14.39
CA CYS A 206 16.71 8.84 -14.52
C CYS A 206 16.02 8.62 -13.17
N TYR A 207 14.86 9.24 -13.01
CA TYR A 207 14.05 9.08 -11.81
C TYR A 207 12.56 9.18 -12.12
N LEU A 208 11.77 8.49 -11.31
CA LEU A 208 10.33 8.60 -11.25
C LEU A 208 9.98 9.61 -10.15
N GLN A 209 9.07 10.53 -10.45
CA GLN A 209 8.60 11.53 -9.51
C GLN A 209 7.08 11.62 -9.56
N LEU A 210 6.46 11.55 -8.39
CA LEU A 210 5.07 11.95 -8.19
C LEU A 210 5.04 13.44 -7.80
N GLU A 211 4.54 14.28 -8.71
CA GLU A 211 4.44 15.72 -8.46
C GLU A 211 3.30 16.04 -7.48
N SER A 212 3.37 17.21 -6.83
CA SER A 212 2.29 17.72 -5.96
C SER A 212 0.96 17.90 -6.70
N SER A 213 0.98 18.01 -8.02
CA SER A 213 -0.21 18.04 -8.87
C SER A 213 -0.84 16.66 -9.11
N GLY A 214 -0.28 15.59 -8.55
CA GLY A 214 -0.70 14.21 -8.79
C GLY A 214 -0.22 13.62 -10.12
N GLU A 215 0.51 14.39 -10.93
CA GLU A 215 1.13 13.88 -12.15
C GLU A 215 2.33 13.01 -11.82
N LEU A 216 2.28 11.75 -12.26
CA LEU A 216 3.43 10.86 -12.24
C LEU A 216 4.26 11.08 -13.51
N SER A 217 5.57 11.25 -13.36
CA SER A 217 6.49 11.55 -14.46
C SER A 217 7.80 10.76 -14.34
N VAL A 218 8.35 10.37 -15.49
CA VAL A 218 9.73 9.87 -15.61
C VAL A 218 10.58 10.98 -16.21
N LYS A 219 11.69 11.29 -15.56
CA LYS A 219 12.61 12.37 -15.95
C LYS A 219 14.04 11.84 -16.06
N ASN A 220 14.86 12.51 -16.85
CA ASN A 220 16.31 12.38 -16.85
C ASN A 220 16.92 13.78 -16.67
N GLY A 221 17.47 14.05 -15.47
CA GLY A 221 17.82 15.42 -15.08
C GLY A 221 16.61 16.36 -15.13
N ALA A 222 16.69 17.40 -15.95
CA ALA A 222 15.59 18.35 -16.19
C ALA A 222 14.61 17.91 -17.30
N GLN A 223 15.00 16.94 -18.14
CA GLN A 223 14.17 16.50 -19.26
C GLN A 223 13.06 15.57 -18.75
N ARG A 224 11.80 15.87 -19.10
CA ARG A 224 10.68 14.95 -18.89
C ARG A 224 10.56 13.98 -20.05
N LEU A 225 10.79 12.70 -19.76
CA LEU A 225 10.76 11.61 -20.75
C LEU A 225 9.34 11.04 -20.93
N TRP A 226 8.56 10.96 -19.84
CA TRP A 226 7.19 10.47 -19.87
C TRP A 226 6.33 11.15 -18.81
N SER A 227 5.03 11.23 -19.08
CA SER A 227 4.03 11.70 -18.13
C SER A 227 2.75 10.87 -18.21
N SER A 228 2.12 10.68 -17.04
CA SER A 228 0.75 10.17 -16.93
C SER A 228 -0.30 11.10 -17.54
N ASN A 229 0.03 12.37 -17.78
CA ASN A 229 -0.85 13.44 -18.28
C ASN A 229 -2.15 13.58 -17.45
N LYS A 230 -2.08 13.25 -16.16
CA LYS A 230 -3.17 13.43 -15.20
C LYS A 230 -2.70 14.37 -14.10
N ARG A 231 -3.29 15.56 -14.08
CA ARG A 231 -3.05 16.61 -13.07
C ARG A 231 -4.33 16.92 -12.32
N THR A 232 -4.19 17.32 -11.08
CA THR A 232 -5.26 17.62 -10.15
C THR A 232 -4.87 18.77 -9.25
N ASP A 233 -5.76 19.11 -8.31
CA ASP A 233 -5.47 20.06 -7.25
C ASP A 233 -4.15 19.70 -6.55
N SER A 234 -3.35 20.72 -6.25
CA SER A 234 -2.07 20.56 -5.58
C SER A 234 -2.26 19.97 -4.18
N GLY A 235 -1.40 19.04 -3.80
CA GLY A 235 -1.39 18.44 -2.47
C GLY A 235 -0.50 17.21 -2.39
N LEU A 236 -0.57 16.51 -1.26
CA LEU A 236 0.12 15.23 -1.12
C LEU A 236 -0.64 14.14 -1.87
N HIS A 237 0.04 13.48 -2.79
CA HIS A 237 -0.45 12.33 -3.54
C HIS A 237 0.38 11.10 -3.21
N LEU A 238 -0.21 9.96 -3.56
CA LEU A 238 0.30 8.64 -3.27
C LEU A 238 0.23 7.77 -4.54
N ALA A 239 1.34 7.18 -4.96
CA ALA A 239 1.35 6.11 -5.95
C ALA A 239 1.54 4.76 -5.24
N VAL A 240 0.73 3.76 -5.58
CA VAL A 240 0.78 2.43 -4.96
C VAL A 240 0.87 1.36 -6.03
N LEU A 241 1.86 0.48 -5.94
CA LEU A 241 1.93 -0.76 -6.71
C LEU A 241 1.01 -1.78 -6.04
N ARG A 242 -0.04 -2.18 -6.75
CA ARG A 242 -1.18 -2.91 -6.18
C ARG A 242 -1.09 -4.41 -6.44
N PHE A 243 -1.92 -5.15 -5.71
CA PHE A 243 -2.12 -6.60 -5.86
C PHE A 243 -2.56 -7.06 -7.25
N ASP A 244 -3.04 -6.16 -8.11
CA ASP A 244 -3.44 -6.45 -9.49
C ASP A 244 -2.32 -6.16 -10.52
N GLY A 245 -1.09 -5.94 -10.04
CA GLY A 245 0.07 -5.64 -10.89
C GLY A 245 -0.07 -4.31 -11.60
N ARG A 246 -0.82 -3.35 -11.04
CA ARG A 246 -0.94 -1.98 -11.56
C ARG A 246 -0.37 -0.98 -10.58
N LEU A 247 0.26 0.06 -11.11
CA LEU A 247 0.55 1.27 -10.36
C LEU A 247 -0.68 2.18 -10.42
N ALA A 248 -1.11 2.72 -9.28
CA ALA A 248 -2.24 3.63 -9.20
C ALA A 248 -1.91 4.86 -8.35
N VAL A 249 -2.35 6.04 -8.79
CA VAL A 249 -2.16 7.31 -8.08
C VAL A 249 -3.46 7.72 -7.40
N TYR A 250 -3.39 8.04 -6.11
CA TYR A 250 -4.46 8.51 -5.24
C TYR A 250 -4.11 9.91 -4.72
N GLY A 251 -5.12 10.76 -4.52
CA GLY A 251 -4.93 12.07 -3.90
C GLY A 251 -5.89 13.17 -4.35
N PRO A 252 -5.74 14.39 -3.80
CA PRO A 252 -4.78 14.72 -2.75
C PRO A 252 -5.18 14.11 -1.39
N LEU A 253 -4.32 14.24 -0.37
CA LEU A 253 -4.61 13.88 1.03
C LEU A 253 -5.95 14.49 1.49
N VAL A 254 -6.79 13.67 2.12
CA VAL A 254 -8.13 14.03 2.61
C VAL A 254 -8.18 14.09 4.12
N TRP A 255 -7.45 13.20 4.80
CA TRP A 255 -7.42 13.12 6.26
C TRP A 255 -6.13 12.46 6.74
N SER A 256 -5.70 12.82 7.94
CA SER A 256 -4.59 12.20 8.67
C SER A 256 -4.89 12.20 10.16
N ASN A 257 -4.41 11.20 10.90
CA ASN A 257 -4.48 11.20 12.38
C ASN A 257 -3.55 12.25 13.01
N VAL A 258 -2.54 12.73 12.28
CA VAL A 258 -1.62 13.81 12.68
C VAL A 258 -1.98 15.10 11.95
N ARG A 259 -1.91 16.26 12.64
CA ARG A 259 -2.11 17.57 12.01
C ARG A 259 -0.92 17.90 11.10
N MET A 260 -1.20 18.56 9.97
CA MET A 260 -0.17 18.85 8.96
C MET A 260 0.98 19.72 9.52
N ASP A 261 0.67 20.63 10.45
CA ASP A 261 1.63 21.55 11.10
C ASP A 261 2.71 20.79 11.91
N ASP A 262 2.32 19.70 12.57
CA ASP A 262 3.22 18.87 13.38
C ASP A 262 4.22 18.05 12.55
N SER A 263 4.05 17.97 11.23
CA SER A 263 4.89 17.13 10.33
C SER A 263 6.07 17.86 9.68
N ILE A 264 6.20 19.17 9.89
CA ILE A 264 7.31 19.99 9.36
C ILE A 264 8.45 20.12 10.39
N VAL A 265 8.23 19.75 11.66
CA VAL A 265 9.23 19.89 12.73
C VAL A 265 9.96 18.56 12.97
N ALA A 266 10.80 18.15 12.03
CA ALA A 266 11.95 17.27 12.27
C ALA A 266 12.81 17.20 11.01
N ASP A 267 13.55 18.28 10.70
CA ASP A 267 14.82 18.26 9.96
C ASP A 267 15.45 19.67 9.88
N ALA A 268 15.45 20.39 11.00
CA ALA A 268 16.31 21.56 11.19
C ALA A 268 17.34 21.22 12.27
N VAL A 269 18.27 20.31 11.95
CA VAL A 269 19.53 20.23 12.71
C VAL A 269 20.39 21.38 12.24
N THR A 270 20.53 22.33 13.15
CA THR A 270 21.41 23.49 13.14
C THR A 270 22.85 23.13 12.77
N TYR A 271 23.38 23.75 11.71
CA TYR A 271 24.82 23.94 11.56
C TYR A 271 25.26 24.97 12.61
N GLY A 272 25.78 24.49 13.74
CA GLY A 272 26.54 25.32 14.67
C GLY A 272 27.90 25.60 14.05
N GLY A 273 28.12 26.86 13.66
CA GLY A 273 29.41 27.34 13.18
C GLY A 273 30.47 27.27 14.27
N SER A 274 31.65 26.77 13.91
CA SER A 274 32.87 26.93 14.66
C SER A 274 33.35 28.38 14.52
N GLU A 275 33.29 29.17 15.60
CA GLU A 275 34.05 30.40 15.72
C GLU A 275 35.50 30.06 16.11
N TYR A 276 36.42 30.64 15.35
CA TYR A 276 37.84 30.72 15.65
C TYR A 276 38.07 31.79 16.72
N ILE A 277 38.69 31.43 17.85
CA ILE A 277 39.81 32.15 18.48
C ILE A 277 40.77 31.09 19.03
#